data_AF-A0AAV5FIT6-F1
#
_entry.id   AF-A0AAV5FIT6-F1
#
_cell.length_a   1.000
_cell.length_b   1.000
_cell.length_c   1.000
_cell.angle_alpha   90.00
_cell.angle_beta   90.00
_cell.angle_gamma   90.00
#
_symmetry.space_group_name_H-M   'P 1'
#
loop_
_entity.id
_entity.type
_entity.pdbx_description
1 polymer ?
#
loop_
_entity_poly.entity_id
_entity_poly.type
_entity_poly.pdbx_seq_one_letter_code
_entity_poly.pdbx_strand_id
1 'polypeptide(L)'
;MTNNRSLVSPVLIAVFLVGLSCCLRPTSAATGQGYAEDRIGRLPGQPSVDFAMYSGYVTVDERAGRALFYWLQEAPKEVQPAPLLLWLNGGPGCSSVAYGASEELGAFRIQADGATLTLNKHRWNRAANILFLDSPAGVGFSYTNSTSDLYTSGDIRTARESHTFLMKWFDKFPHYKYRDFYIAGESYAGKSFYSQICYFYPTELLVGNAVTDDYNDYIGTFESWWNHGIISDSTYRQLRASCIHDSLVHPSSACLDALDMASTEQGNIDIDTINFNWRDAPRSMLPIYKELISAGLRIWVFSGDTDQIIPLTATRYSINALGLPTTTNWYPWYDREQVGGWSQVYKGLTLMTAAAASGHVADRIVRLPGQPAVDFPMYSGYITVDERSGRALFYWLQEAPAKAQPAPLVLWLNGGPGCSSVAYGTSEELGAFRIRPDGATLFLNKYRWNKEANILFLDSPAGVGFSYTNTTSDLYTSGDNRTGHYVPELSQLVYRNNKGVMKPYINFKGFMVGNAVTDDYHDQVGAFESWWNHGLISDATYRLLKATCVHDSVVHSSPPCQAALDKSTAEMGAIDPYSIYTPTCNQSSSAINRRPKRHYVSGIFITSSL
;
A
#
# COMPACT_ATOMS: atom_id res chain seq x y z
N MET A 1 88.87 -31.94 -64.31
CA MET A 1 89.39 -30.62 -63.88
C MET A 1 88.60 -30.16 -62.66
N THR A 2 89.17 -29.28 -61.83
CA THR A 2 88.49 -28.42 -60.81
C THR A 2 87.30 -29.02 -60.04
N ASN A 3 87.47 -29.49 -58.80
CA ASN A 3 87.40 -28.67 -57.57
C ASN A 3 86.30 -27.60 -57.54
N ASN A 4 85.39 -27.69 -56.56
CA ASN A 4 85.60 -26.91 -55.32
C ASN A 4 84.77 -27.39 -54.12
N ARG A 5 85.26 -27.09 -52.91
CA ARG A 5 84.52 -27.14 -51.63
C ARG A 5 84.40 -25.71 -51.07
N SER A 6 83.19 -25.28 -50.75
CA SER A 6 82.93 -24.13 -49.84
C SER A 6 81.52 -24.28 -49.26
N LEU A 7 81.36 -24.54 -47.96
CA LEU A 7 81.36 -23.54 -46.87
C LEU A 7 80.21 -22.53 -46.96
N VAL A 8 79.11 -22.83 -46.24
CA VAL A 8 78.07 -21.87 -45.87
C VAL A 8 77.81 -21.97 -44.35
N SER A 9 77.78 -20.80 -43.72
CA SER A 9 77.87 -20.50 -42.28
C SER A 9 76.96 -21.31 -41.31
N PRO A 10 77.44 -21.68 -40.09
CA PRO A 10 76.66 -22.40 -39.07
C PRO A 10 75.73 -21.48 -38.25
N VAL A 11 74.89 -20.68 -38.91
CA VAL A 11 74.03 -19.65 -38.25
C VAL A 11 72.53 -19.94 -38.40
N LEU A 12 72.13 -20.84 -39.30
CA LEU A 12 70.71 -21.08 -39.66
C LEU A 12 70.03 -22.27 -38.94
N ILE A 13 70.68 -22.92 -37.97
CA ILE A 13 70.09 -24.00 -37.15
C ILE A 13 69.83 -23.54 -35.70
N ALA A 14 69.69 -22.23 -35.47
CA ALA A 14 69.41 -21.62 -34.16
C ALA A 14 67.99 -21.03 -34.03
N VAL A 15 67.21 -20.96 -35.11
CA VAL A 15 65.89 -20.27 -35.13
C VAL A 15 64.70 -21.25 -35.12
N PHE A 16 64.86 -22.47 -35.65
CA PHE A 16 63.77 -23.45 -35.77
C PHE A 16 63.58 -24.40 -34.56
N LEU A 17 64.37 -24.24 -33.49
CA LEU A 17 64.22 -25.01 -32.25
C LEU A 17 63.77 -24.20 -31.03
N VAL A 18 63.38 -22.93 -31.22
CA VAL A 18 62.70 -22.12 -30.18
C VAL A 18 61.17 -22.11 -30.37
N GLY A 19 60.69 -22.42 -31.58
CA GLY A 19 59.27 -22.32 -31.95
C GLY A 19 58.33 -23.41 -31.42
N LEU A 20 58.81 -24.45 -30.72
CA LEU A 20 58.00 -25.61 -30.30
C LEU A 20 57.93 -25.88 -28.79
N SER A 21 58.42 -24.98 -27.94
CA SER A 21 58.37 -25.15 -26.46
C SER A 21 57.20 -24.42 -25.77
N CYS A 22 56.44 -23.58 -26.49
CA CYS A 22 55.31 -22.81 -25.94
C CYS A 22 53.94 -23.49 -26.00
N CYS A 23 53.84 -24.75 -26.45
CA CYS A 23 52.58 -25.50 -26.48
C CYS A 23 52.31 -26.34 -25.22
N LEU A 24 53.31 -26.54 -24.35
CA LEU A 24 53.09 -27.00 -22.99
C LEU A 24 52.70 -25.82 -22.11
N ARG A 25 51.44 -25.36 -22.26
CA ARG A 25 50.76 -24.73 -21.13
C ARG A 25 50.80 -25.75 -19.97
N PRO A 26 51.08 -25.35 -18.72
CA PRO A 26 50.75 -26.22 -17.61
C PRO A 26 49.25 -26.49 -17.69
N THR A 27 48.86 -27.76 -17.73
CA THR A 27 47.49 -28.17 -17.45
C THR A 27 47.26 -27.97 -15.97
N SER A 28 47.04 -26.72 -15.57
CA SER A 28 46.37 -26.40 -14.32
C SER A 28 44.97 -27.01 -14.40
N ALA A 29 44.85 -28.24 -13.88
CA ALA A 29 43.59 -28.90 -13.58
C ALA A 29 42.91 -28.20 -12.39
N ALA A 30 42.68 -26.90 -12.55
CA ALA A 30 41.95 -26.00 -11.67
C ALA A 30 40.55 -25.69 -12.25
N THR A 31 40.05 -26.61 -13.08
CA THR A 31 38.64 -26.69 -13.52
C THR A 31 37.84 -27.67 -12.66
N GLY A 32 38.28 -27.88 -11.41
CA GLY A 32 37.37 -28.30 -10.34
C GLY A 32 36.26 -27.26 -10.19
N GLN A 33 35.04 -27.71 -9.96
CA GLN A 33 33.86 -26.85 -9.92
C GLN A 33 33.88 -25.99 -8.64
N GLY A 34 34.45 -24.79 -8.69
CA GLY A 34 34.51 -23.89 -7.52
C GLY A 34 33.13 -23.48 -6.97
N TYR A 35 32.06 -23.66 -7.76
CA TYR A 35 30.69 -23.52 -7.28
C TYR A 35 30.17 -24.76 -6.52
N ALA A 36 30.77 -25.94 -6.68
CA ALA A 36 30.34 -27.14 -5.97
C ALA A 36 30.72 -27.13 -4.47
N GLU A 37 31.73 -26.33 -4.10
CA GLU A 37 32.09 -26.07 -2.69
C GLU A 37 31.02 -25.25 -1.97
N ASP A 38 30.40 -24.30 -2.67
CA ASP A 38 29.28 -23.47 -2.17
C ASP A 38 27.95 -24.26 -2.09
N ARG A 39 27.90 -25.54 -2.48
CA ARG A 39 26.65 -26.30 -2.61
C ARG A 39 26.03 -26.65 -1.25
N ILE A 40 24.86 -26.11 -0.98
CA ILE A 40 24.08 -26.43 0.22
C ILE A 40 23.55 -27.88 0.07
N GLY A 41 24.02 -28.78 0.93
CA GLY A 41 23.53 -30.16 0.99
C GLY A 41 22.12 -30.27 1.55
N ARG A 42 21.87 -29.62 2.70
CA ARG A 42 20.56 -29.41 3.33
C ARG A 42 20.68 -28.35 4.43
N LEU A 43 19.68 -27.48 4.59
CA LEU A 43 19.58 -26.53 5.70
C LEU A 43 18.96 -27.19 6.95
N PRO A 44 19.23 -26.67 8.16
CA PRO A 44 18.42 -26.97 9.35
C PRO A 44 16.93 -26.72 9.07
N GLY A 45 16.06 -27.57 9.64
CA GLY A 45 14.60 -27.45 9.45
C GLY A 45 14.07 -27.70 8.03
N GLN A 46 14.92 -27.94 7.03
CA GLN A 46 14.51 -27.95 5.61
C GLN A 46 13.59 -29.14 5.26
N PRO A 47 12.46 -28.91 4.55
CA PRO A 47 11.68 -29.99 3.94
C PRO A 47 12.42 -30.62 2.73
N SER A 48 11.86 -31.70 2.17
CA SER A 48 12.32 -32.25 0.89
C SER A 48 12.12 -31.24 -0.24
N VAL A 49 13.07 -31.16 -1.17
CA VAL A 49 13.04 -30.24 -2.33
C VAL A 49 13.52 -30.94 -3.61
N ASP A 50 13.16 -30.34 -4.74
CA ASP A 50 13.38 -30.78 -6.12
C ASP A 50 14.45 -29.95 -6.89
N PHE A 51 15.02 -28.93 -6.24
CA PHE A 51 16.05 -28.04 -6.78
C PHE A 51 17.34 -28.06 -5.94
N ALA A 52 18.46 -27.64 -6.52
CA ALA A 52 19.70 -27.40 -5.79
C ALA A 52 19.80 -25.96 -5.28
N MET A 53 20.68 -25.74 -4.31
CA MET A 53 20.98 -24.43 -3.75
C MET A 53 22.47 -24.27 -3.51
N TYR A 54 22.95 -23.04 -3.61
CA TYR A 54 24.35 -22.70 -3.44
C TYR A 54 24.48 -21.38 -2.67
N SER A 55 25.42 -21.26 -1.76
CA SER A 55 25.66 -20.02 -1.02
C SER A 55 27.14 -19.85 -0.70
N GLY A 56 27.64 -18.63 -0.79
CA GLY A 56 29.03 -18.34 -0.50
C GLY A 56 29.39 -16.90 -0.81
N TYR A 57 30.68 -16.68 -1.01
CA TYR A 57 31.26 -15.34 -1.14
C TYR A 57 31.96 -15.13 -2.48
N VAL A 58 31.93 -13.88 -2.94
CA VAL A 58 32.76 -13.38 -4.04
C VAL A 58 33.40 -12.06 -3.60
N THR A 59 34.74 -12.05 -3.51
CA THR A 59 35.50 -10.84 -3.18
C THR A 59 35.36 -9.81 -4.28
N VAL A 60 34.91 -8.60 -3.97
CA VAL A 60 34.77 -7.47 -4.92
C VAL A 60 35.92 -6.47 -4.83
N ASP A 61 36.60 -6.38 -3.68
CA ASP A 61 37.85 -5.62 -3.52
C ASP A 61 38.80 -6.35 -2.56
N GLU A 62 39.89 -6.90 -3.10
CA GLU A 62 40.92 -7.62 -2.36
C GLU A 62 41.69 -6.74 -1.36
N ARG A 63 41.80 -5.42 -1.62
CA ARG A 63 42.57 -4.48 -0.77
C ARG A 63 41.77 -4.05 0.45
N ALA A 64 40.47 -3.80 0.26
CA ALA A 64 39.56 -3.48 1.35
C ALA A 64 39.08 -4.71 2.13
N GLY A 65 39.28 -5.92 1.56
CA GLY A 65 38.73 -7.17 2.08
C GLY A 65 37.20 -7.24 1.93
N ARG A 66 36.64 -6.61 0.89
CA ARG A 66 35.19 -6.59 0.63
C ARG A 66 34.77 -7.84 -0.12
N ALA A 67 33.84 -8.60 0.45
CA ALA A 67 33.20 -9.73 -0.22
C ALA A 67 31.69 -9.67 -0.04
N LEU A 68 30.95 -9.90 -1.14
CA LEU A 68 29.50 -9.99 -1.09
C LEU A 68 29.08 -11.46 -0.97
N PHE A 69 28.13 -11.71 -0.07
CA PHE A 69 27.45 -12.98 0.12
C PHE A 69 26.29 -13.12 -0.85
N TYR A 70 26.09 -14.34 -1.34
CA TYR A 70 24.93 -14.67 -2.17
C TYR A 70 24.30 -15.99 -1.75
N TRP A 71 23.02 -16.16 -2.09
CA TRP A 71 22.31 -17.44 -2.05
C TRP A 71 21.59 -17.65 -3.37
N LEU A 72 22.06 -18.62 -4.16
CA LEU A 72 21.38 -19.13 -5.35
C LEU A 72 20.37 -20.22 -4.94
N GLN A 73 19.13 -20.06 -5.35
CA GLN A 73 18.08 -21.08 -5.31
C GLN A 73 17.71 -21.43 -6.76
N GLU A 74 18.13 -22.61 -7.23
CA GLU A 74 17.89 -23.02 -8.62
C GLU A 74 16.42 -23.34 -8.88
N ALA A 75 16.02 -23.35 -10.14
CA ALA A 75 14.72 -23.89 -10.55
C ALA A 75 14.72 -25.43 -10.50
N PRO A 76 13.57 -26.08 -10.19
CA PRO A 76 13.42 -27.53 -10.31
C PRO A 76 13.87 -28.05 -11.67
N LYS A 77 14.41 -29.27 -11.69
CA LYS A 77 15.05 -29.87 -12.86
C LYS A 77 14.14 -29.91 -14.10
N GLU A 78 12.84 -30.01 -13.87
CA GLU A 78 11.75 -30.07 -14.85
C GLU A 78 11.54 -28.75 -15.60
N VAL A 79 12.06 -27.64 -15.08
CA VAL A 79 11.97 -26.28 -15.64
C VAL A 79 13.29 -25.86 -16.30
N GLN A 80 14.36 -26.66 -16.20
CA GLN A 80 15.67 -26.32 -16.74
C GLN A 80 15.76 -26.54 -18.27
N PRO A 81 16.47 -25.68 -19.03
CA PRO A 81 17.25 -24.53 -18.58
C PRO A 81 16.38 -23.28 -18.35
N ALA A 82 16.17 -22.93 -17.08
CA ALA A 82 15.43 -21.74 -16.70
C ALA A 82 16.33 -20.48 -16.77
N PRO A 83 15.76 -19.26 -16.91
CA PRO A 83 16.51 -18.01 -16.84
C PRO A 83 17.20 -17.82 -15.48
N LEU A 84 18.10 -16.84 -15.40
CA LEU A 84 18.69 -16.37 -14.15
C LEU A 84 18.09 -15.02 -13.76
N LEU A 85 17.69 -14.87 -12.50
CA LEU A 85 17.19 -13.62 -11.92
C LEU A 85 18.06 -13.23 -10.73
N LEU A 86 18.67 -12.04 -10.77
CA LEU A 86 19.27 -11.38 -9.62
C LEU A 86 18.17 -10.70 -8.80
N TRP A 87 18.12 -10.94 -7.49
CA TRP A 87 17.22 -10.22 -6.57
C TRP A 87 17.99 -9.33 -5.58
N LEU A 88 17.57 -8.06 -5.46
CA LEU A 88 18.04 -7.11 -4.46
C LEU A 88 16.86 -6.48 -3.68
N ASN A 89 16.90 -6.55 -2.34
CA ASN A 89 16.03 -5.74 -1.49
C ASN A 89 16.56 -4.29 -1.34
N GLY A 90 15.73 -3.40 -0.79
CA GLY A 90 16.03 -1.97 -0.66
C GLY A 90 16.71 -1.54 0.65
N GLY A 91 16.03 -0.68 1.41
CA GLY A 91 16.57 0.02 2.58
C GLY A 91 16.86 1.50 2.27
N PRO A 92 18.10 1.91 1.96
CA PRO A 92 19.27 1.11 1.62
C PRO A 92 19.91 0.39 2.81
N GLY A 93 20.26 -0.88 2.61
CA GLY A 93 20.99 -1.70 3.57
C GLY A 93 20.25 -2.94 4.07
N CYS A 94 19.07 -3.25 3.52
CA CYS A 94 18.30 -4.43 3.85
C CYS A 94 18.88 -5.68 3.18
N SER A 95 18.87 -6.83 3.88
CA SER A 95 19.40 -8.08 3.35
C SER A 95 18.43 -8.76 2.39
N SER A 96 18.91 -9.08 1.19
CA SER A 96 18.18 -9.85 0.17
C SER A 96 17.97 -11.30 0.57
N VAL A 97 18.78 -11.79 1.51
CA VAL A 97 18.68 -13.13 2.10
C VAL A 97 17.68 -13.18 3.26
N ALA A 98 17.59 -12.12 4.07
CA ALA A 98 16.59 -12.01 5.13
C ALA A 98 15.18 -11.86 4.54
N TYR A 99 14.94 -10.78 3.79
CA TYR A 99 13.59 -10.47 3.28
C TYR A 99 13.27 -11.29 2.02
N GLY A 100 13.94 -11.02 0.90
CA GLY A 100 13.65 -11.64 -0.40
C GLY A 100 13.64 -13.17 -0.38
N ALA A 101 14.66 -13.78 0.21
CA ALA A 101 14.85 -15.24 0.18
C ALA A 101 14.04 -16.00 1.24
N SER A 102 13.63 -15.36 2.34
CA SER A 102 13.05 -16.06 3.51
C SER A 102 11.64 -15.59 3.90
N GLU A 103 11.24 -14.37 3.51
CA GLU A 103 9.94 -13.76 3.85
C GLU A 103 9.06 -13.42 2.63
N GLU A 104 9.66 -13.28 1.43
CA GLU A 104 8.96 -12.90 0.19
C GLU A 104 8.89 -14.02 -0.88
N LEU A 105 9.79 -14.01 -1.87
CA LEU A 105 9.66 -14.79 -3.11
C LEU A 105 10.55 -16.03 -3.15
N GLY A 106 11.51 -16.15 -2.23
CA GLY A 106 12.35 -17.33 -2.07
C GLY A 106 11.60 -18.60 -1.68
N ALA A 107 12.33 -19.70 -1.70
CA ALA A 107 11.77 -21.05 -1.65
C ALA A 107 11.19 -21.45 -0.30
N PHE A 108 11.52 -20.75 0.80
CA PHE A 108 11.10 -21.13 2.13
C PHE A 108 10.32 -20.01 2.85
N ARG A 109 9.69 -20.43 3.95
CA ARG A 109 9.26 -19.57 5.06
C ARG A 109 9.77 -20.16 6.36
N ILE A 110 10.38 -19.30 7.18
CA ILE A 110 10.74 -19.59 8.56
C ILE A 110 9.45 -19.64 9.38
N GLN A 111 9.29 -20.66 10.23
CA GLN A 111 8.14 -20.77 11.13
C GLN A 111 8.37 -20.00 12.43
N ALA A 112 7.30 -19.78 13.20
CA ALA A 112 7.34 -19.02 14.46
C ALA A 112 8.18 -19.67 15.58
N ASP A 113 8.73 -20.87 15.35
CA ASP A 113 9.74 -21.51 16.22
C ASP A 113 11.18 -21.07 15.93
N GLY A 114 11.41 -20.29 14.86
CA GLY A 114 12.73 -19.86 14.40
C GLY A 114 13.63 -20.97 13.85
N ALA A 115 13.10 -22.20 13.69
CA ALA A 115 13.90 -23.41 13.47
C ALA A 115 13.36 -24.31 12.35
N THR A 116 12.04 -24.31 12.10
CA THR A 116 11.41 -25.10 11.05
C THR A 116 11.26 -24.28 9.78
N LEU A 117 11.67 -24.84 8.64
CA LEU A 117 11.42 -24.26 7.33
C LEU A 117 10.20 -24.93 6.67
N THR A 118 9.41 -24.15 5.95
CA THR A 118 8.28 -24.65 5.16
C THR A 118 8.42 -24.21 3.71
N LEU A 119 8.10 -25.09 2.76
CA LEU A 119 8.27 -24.83 1.33
C LEU A 119 7.20 -23.85 0.84
N ASN A 120 7.64 -22.68 0.36
CA ASN A 120 6.76 -21.67 -0.19
C ASN A 120 6.09 -22.18 -1.49
N LYS A 121 4.76 -22.15 -1.53
CA LYS A 121 3.95 -22.61 -2.68
C LYS A 121 4.02 -21.64 -3.87
N HIS A 122 4.26 -20.36 -3.57
CA HIS A 122 4.30 -19.22 -4.50
C HIS A 122 5.73 -18.77 -4.82
N ARG A 123 6.74 -19.57 -4.41
CA ARG A 123 8.15 -19.29 -4.65
C ARG A 123 8.45 -19.04 -6.13
N TRP A 124 9.17 -17.97 -6.44
CA TRP A 124 9.49 -17.59 -7.81
C TRP A 124 10.49 -18.57 -8.46
N ASN A 125 11.24 -19.35 -7.68
CA ASN A 125 12.14 -20.36 -8.25
C ASN A 125 11.41 -21.52 -8.95
N ARG A 126 10.07 -21.52 -9.00
CA ARG A 126 9.28 -22.36 -9.93
C ARG A 126 9.38 -21.92 -11.40
N ALA A 127 9.94 -20.75 -11.69
CA ALA A 127 10.06 -20.20 -13.05
C ALA A 127 11.48 -19.74 -13.43
N ALA A 128 12.31 -19.35 -12.45
CA ALA A 128 13.68 -18.86 -12.68
C ALA A 128 14.67 -19.46 -11.67
N ASN A 129 15.97 -19.39 -11.96
CA ASN A 129 17.02 -19.58 -10.97
C ASN A 129 17.25 -18.23 -10.28
N ILE A 130 17.20 -18.17 -8.97
CA ILE A 130 17.16 -16.89 -8.24
C ILE A 130 18.41 -16.71 -7.40
N LEU A 131 19.16 -15.66 -7.71
CA LEU A 131 20.39 -15.24 -7.08
C LEU A 131 20.09 -14.08 -6.14
N PHE A 132 19.88 -14.37 -4.86
CA PHE A 132 19.76 -13.35 -3.82
C PHE A 132 21.16 -12.85 -3.47
N LEU A 133 21.37 -11.52 -3.49
CA LEU A 133 22.67 -10.89 -3.25
C LEU A 133 22.53 -9.85 -2.12
N ASP A 134 23.26 -10.05 -1.02
CA ASP A 134 23.39 -9.03 0.03
C ASP A 134 24.37 -7.96 -0.44
N SER A 135 23.91 -6.71 -0.64
CA SER A 135 24.75 -5.62 -1.15
C SER A 135 24.31 -4.27 -0.57
N PRO A 136 25.24 -3.35 -0.24
CA PRO A 136 26.70 -3.45 -0.34
C PRO A 136 27.37 -4.28 0.76
N ALA A 137 28.70 -4.32 0.75
CA ALA A 137 29.49 -4.89 1.85
C ALA A 137 29.13 -4.21 3.20
N GLY A 138 28.77 -5.02 4.21
CA GLY A 138 28.18 -4.59 5.48
C GLY A 138 26.71 -5.00 5.66
N VAL A 139 26.02 -5.38 4.58
CA VAL A 139 24.61 -5.84 4.61
C VAL A 139 24.53 -7.35 4.83
N GLY A 140 23.64 -7.80 5.72
CA GLY A 140 23.35 -9.22 5.92
C GLY A 140 24.60 -10.03 6.26
N PHE A 141 24.98 -10.96 5.38
CA PHE A 141 26.21 -11.74 5.52
C PHE A 141 27.41 -11.17 4.74
N SER A 142 27.24 -10.13 3.92
CA SER A 142 28.30 -9.45 3.16
C SER A 142 29.18 -8.59 4.07
N TYR A 143 30.50 -8.63 3.88
CA TYR A 143 31.45 -8.01 4.82
C TYR A 143 32.58 -7.22 4.15
N THR A 144 33.26 -6.44 4.97
CA THR A 144 34.49 -5.69 4.66
C THR A 144 35.47 -5.82 5.82
N ASN A 145 36.77 -5.81 5.54
CA ASN A 145 37.81 -5.71 6.59
C ASN A 145 38.12 -4.24 6.96
N SER A 146 37.49 -3.27 6.26
CA SER A 146 37.77 -1.84 6.39
C SER A 146 36.57 -1.11 7.02
N THR A 147 36.61 -0.82 8.32
CA THR A 147 35.47 -0.24 9.08
C THR A 147 34.86 1.02 8.45
N SER A 148 35.66 1.82 7.72
CA SER A 148 35.19 2.99 6.99
C SER A 148 34.22 2.66 5.85
N ASP A 149 34.28 1.49 5.22
CA ASP A 149 33.36 1.11 4.13
C ASP A 149 31.89 1.11 4.59
N LEU A 150 31.63 0.81 5.87
CA LEU A 150 30.29 0.80 6.46
C LEU A 150 29.64 2.20 6.49
N TYR A 151 30.46 3.24 6.58
CA TYR A 151 30.04 4.65 6.66
C TYR A 151 30.34 5.44 5.37
N THR A 152 30.63 4.73 4.28
CA THR A 152 31.03 5.32 2.99
C THR A 152 30.45 4.58 1.78
N SER A 153 29.31 3.90 1.98
CA SER A 153 28.50 3.30 0.92
C SER A 153 27.70 4.38 0.16
N GLY A 154 27.21 4.05 -1.03
CA GLY A 154 26.55 4.99 -1.94
C GLY A 154 26.27 4.34 -3.28
N ASP A 155 25.31 4.86 -4.05
CA ASP A 155 24.71 4.17 -5.20
C ASP A 155 25.71 3.84 -6.32
N ILE A 156 26.73 4.67 -6.54
CA ILE A 156 27.82 4.41 -7.49
C ILE A 156 28.75 3.30 -6.98
N ARG A 157 29.05 3.27 -5.67
CA ARG A 157 29.97 2.28 -5.09
C ARG A 157 29.32 0.89 -5.06
N THR A 158 28.12 0.81 -4.47
CA THR A 158 27.30 -0.40 -4.38
C THR A 158 27.13 -1.02 -5.75
N ALA A 159 26.88 -0.21 -6.78
CA ALA A 159 26.69 -0.71 -8.12
C ALA A 159 27.94 -1.30 -8.78
N ARG A 160 29.07 -0.58 -8.72
CA ARG A 160 30.35 -1.05 -9.27
C ARG A 160 30.81 -2.35 -8.59
N GLU A 161 30.56 -2.46 -7.28
CA GLU A 161 30.80 -3.66 -6.47
C GLU A 161 29.88 -4.81 -6.93
N SER A 162 28.58 -4.61 -7.08
CA SER A 162 27.63 -5.63 -7.59
C SER A 162 27.91 -6.07 -9.04
N HIS A 163 28.34 -5.18 -9.93
CA HIS A 163 28.81 -5.57 -11.27
C HIS A 163 30.08 -6.44 -11.23
N THR A 164 31.04 -6.08 -10.37
CA THR A 164 32.26 -6.87 -10.17
C THR A 164 31.96 -8.23 -9.55
N PHE A 165 30.98 -8.30 -8.65
CA PHE A 165 30.40 -9.54 -8.16
C PHE A 165 29.84 -10.38 -9.32
N LEU A 166 28.94 -9.85 -10.15
CA LEU A 166 28.30 -10.60 -11.23
C LEU A 166 29.34 -11.19 -12.20
N MET A 167 30.33 -10.41 -12.61
CA MET A 167 31.39 -10.90 -13.52
C MET A 167 32.18 -12.06 -12.92
N LYS A 168 32.66 -11.94 -11.68
CA LYS A 168 33.35 -13.02 -10.97
C LYS A 168 32.42 -14.22 -10.66
N TRP A 169 31.15 -13.97 -10.39
CA TRP A 169 30.15 -14.99 -10.11
C TRP A 169 29.83 -15.82 -11.36
N PHE A 170 29.67 -15.19 -12.54
CA PHE A 170 29.52 -15.91 -13.81
C PHE A 170 30.77 -16.73 -14.17
N ASP A 171 31.98 -16.31 -13.80
CA ASP A 171 33.19 -17.13 -13.92
C ASP A 171 33.18 -18.34 -12.96
N LYS A 172 32.63 -18.17 -11.74
CA LYS A 172 32.41 -19.27 -10.78
C LYS A 172 31.29 -20.23 -11.23
N PHE A 173 30.24 -19.71 -11.88
CA PHE A 173 29.04 -20.41 -12.37
C PHE A 173 28.91 -20.35 -13.91
N PRO A 174 29.84 -20.94 -14.69
CA PRO A 174 29.91 -20.72 -16.14
C PRO A 174 28.70 -21.28 -16.93
N HIS A 175 27.91 -22.19 -16.35
CA HIS A 175 26.69 -22.76 -16.94
C HIS A 175 25.45 -21.85 -16.83
N TYR A 176 25.62 -20.65 -16.27
CA TYR A 176 24.64 -19.56 -16.30
C TYR A 176 24.97 -18.46 -17.32
N LYS A 177 26.18 -18.45 -17.90
CA LYS A 177 26.52 -17.51 -18.98
C LYS A 177 25.61 -17.74 -20.19
N TYR A 178 25.22 -16.66 -20.85
CA TYR A 178 24.39 -16.63 -22.07
C TYR A 178 22.96 -17.20 -21.91
N ARG A 179 22.47 -17.45 -20.69
CA ARG A 179 21.03 -17.56 -20.43
C ARG A 179 20.39 -16.18 -20.44
N ASP A 180 19.07 -16.13 -20.63
CA ASP A 180 18.31 -14.91 -20.34
C ASP A 180 18.53 -14.50 -18.88
N PHE A 181 18.93 -13.25 -18.69
CA PHE A 181 19.30 -12.70 -17.40
C PHE A 181 18.40 -11.52 -17.05
N TYR A 182 17.80 -11.62 -15.87
CA TYR A 182 16.86 -10.67 -15.32
C TYR A 182 17.46 -10.02 -14.08
N ILE A 183 17.24 -8.72 -13.94
CA ILE A 183 17.52 -7.99 -12.71
C ILE A 183 16.17 -7.61 -12.11
N ALA A 184 15.97 -7.89 -10.81
CA ALA A 184 14.73 -7.60 -10.13
C ALA A 184 14.90 -7.23 -8.66
N GLY A 185 13.94 -6.50 -8.10
CA GLY A 185 13.90 -6.15 -6.68
C GLY A 185 13.02 -4.95 -6.38
N GLU A 186 13.18 -4.39 -5.18
CA GLU A 186 12.15 -3.54 -4.57
C GLU A 186 12.68 -2.30 -3.82
N SER A 187 11.77 -1.37 -3.51
CA SER A 187 12.03 -0.22 -2.63
C SER A 187 13.23 0.60 -3.13
N TYR A 188 14.21 0.88 -2.26
CA TYR A 188 15.41 1.63 -2.61
C TYR A 188 16.29 0.95 -3.69
N ALA A 189 16.12 -0.35 -3.96
CA ALA A 189 16.78 -0.98 -5.11
C ALA A 189 16.37 -0.29 -6.43
N GLY A 190 15.18 0.34 -6.48
CA GLY A 190 14.76 1.25 -7.56
C GLY A 190 15.72 2.39 -7.89
N LYS A 191 16.65 2.76 -6.99
CA LYS A 191 17.84 3.56 -7.30
C LYS A 191 19.06 2.70 -7.58
N SER A 192 19.40 1.80 -6.67
CA SER A 192 20.64 1.03 -6.73
C SER A 192 20.77 0.09 -7.95
N PHE A 193 19.70 -0.24 -8.67
CA PHE A 193 19.76 -0.99 -9.93
C PHE A 193 20.42 -0.23 -11.07
N TYR A 194 20.10 1.05 -11.25
CA TYR A 194 20.38 1.73 -12.51
C TYR A 194 21.87 2.07 -12.69
N SER A 195 22.58 2.32 -11.58
CA SER A 195 24.04 2.45 -11.59
C SER A 195 24.77 1.13 -11.87
N GLN A 196 24.14 -0.05 -11.67
CA GLN A 196 24.74 -1.36 -12.01
C GLN A 196 24.72 -1.63 -13.52
N ILE A 197 23.66 -1.17 -14.19
CA ILE A 197 23.33 -1.56 -15.57
C ILE A 197 24.23 -0.83 -16.59
N CYS A 198 24.89 0.26 -16.23
CA CYS A 198 25.91 0.93 -17.08
C CYS A 198 27.10 0.03 -17.50
N TYR A 199 27.20 -1.19 -16.95
CA TYR A 199 28.22 -2.18 -17.28
C TYR A 199 27.67 -3.54 -17.75
N PHE A 200 26.35 -3.75 -17.80
CA PHE A 200 25.74 -5.05 -18.15
C PHE A 200 24.43 -4.91 -18.92
N TYR A 201 24.18 -5.80 -19.88
CA TYR A 201 22.94 -5.84 -20.67
C TYR A 201 22.03 -7.01 -20.21
N PRO A 202 21.11 -6.82 -19.26
CA PRO A 202 20.09 -7.82 -18.94
C PRO A 202 19.04 -7.92 -20.05
N THR A 203 18.30 -9.03 -20.12
CA THR A 203 17.20 -9.22 -21.10
C THR A 203 16.00 -8.31 -20.75
N GLU A 204 15.62 -8.26 -19.47
CA GLU A 204 14.53 -7.41 -18.93
C GLU A 204 14.83 -6.98 -17.49
N LEU A 205 14.10 -5.98 -17.00
CA LEU A 205 14.21 -5.41 -15.66
C LEU A 205 12.83 -5.41 -14.98
N LEU A 206 12.72 -5.87 -13.74
CA LEU A 206 11.46 -5.92 -12.96
C LEU A 206 11.62 -5.18 -11.64
N VAL A 207 10.83 -4.13 -11.37
CA VAL A 207 11.02 -3.32 -10.15
C VAL A 207 9.71 -3.14 -9.38
N GLY A 208 9.71 -3.50 -8.09
CA GLY A 208 8.56 -3.44 -7.19
C GLY A 208 8.58 -2.23 -6.25
N ASN A 209 7.47 -1.51 -6.12
CA ASN A 209 7.26 -0.43 -5.13
C ASN A 209 8.52 0.43 -4.93
N ALA A 210 9.06 0.97 -6.02
CA ALA A 210 10.46 1.39 -6.07
C ALA A 210 10.65 2.91 -6.00
N VAL A 211 11.64 3.34 -5.23
CA VAL A 211 12.09 4.74 -5.24
C VAL A 211 12.71 5.03 -6.61
N THR A 212 12.21 6.04 -7.32
CA THR A 212 12.57 6.31 -8.71
C THR A 212 12.81 7.79 -9.00
N ASP A 213 12.18 8.71 -8.28
CA ASP A 213 12.32 10.15 -8.45
C ASP A 213 11.83 10.89 -7.19
N ASP A 214 12.73 11.48 -6.42
CA ASP A 214 12.45 12.04 -5.08
C ASP A 214 11.27 13.04 -5.08
N TYR A 215 11.08 13.79 -6.17
CA TYR A 215 9.98 14.76 -6.30
C TYR A 215 8.63 14.06 -6.51
N ASN A 216 8.56 13.11 -7.45
CA ASN A 216 7.34 12.37 -7.76
C ASN A 216 6.98 11.39 -6.63
N ASP A 217 7.98 10.80 -5.99
CA ASP A 217 7.82 9.89 -4.86
C ASP A 217 7.31 10.64 -3.63
N TYR A 218 7.95 11.74 -3.20
CA TYR A 218 7.43 12.56 -2.09
C TYR A 218 5.99 13.03 -2.34
N ILE A 219 5.71 13.60 -3.52
CA ILE A 219 4.37 14.13 -3.82
C ILE A 219 3.33 13.01 -3.88
N GLY A 220 3.64 11.88 -4.51
CA GLY A 220 2.74 10.73 -4.59
C GLY A 220 2.47 10.10 -3.22
N THR A 221 3.46 10.07 -2.33
CA THR A 221 3.30 9.61 -0.95
C THR A 221 2.44 10.56 -0.12
N PHE A 222 2.71 11.87 -0.15
CA PHE A 222 1.93 12.85 0.61
C PHE A 222 0.48 12.97 0.10
N GLU A 223 0.27 12.92 -1.21
CA GLU A 223 -1.08 12.86 -1.78
C GLU A 223 -1.77 11.53 -1.50
N SER A 224 -1.05 10.40 -1.41
CA SER A 224 -1.64 9.13 -0.97
C SER A 224 -2.11 9.21 0.48
N TRP A 225 -1.25 9.65 1.41
CA TRP A 225 -1.61 9.79 2.82
C TRP A 225 -2.81 10.73 3.02
N TRP A 226 -2.82 11.86 2.34
CA TRP A 226 -3.90 12.84 2.45
C TRP A 226 -5.23 12.33 1.88
N ASN A 227 -5.24 11.72 0.68
CA ASN A 227 -6.47 11.21 0.07
C ASN A 227 -7.05 9.98 0.80
N HIS A 228 -6.22 9.19 1.49
CA HIS A 228 -6.67 8.07 2.34
C HIS A 228 -7.00 8.49 3.78
N GLY A 229 -6.98 9.79 4.11
CA GLY A 229 -7.34 10.31 5.45
C GLY A 229 -6.31 10.00 6.54
N ILE A 230 -5.08 9.63 6.17
CA ILE A 230 -3.99 9.26 7.09
C ILE A 230 -3.33 10.48 7.72
N ILE A 231 -3.32 11.62 7.02
CA ILE A 231 -2.76 12.90 7.50
C ILE A 231 -3.74 14.07 7.34
N SER A 232 -3.59 15.09 8.18
CA SER A 232 -4.39 16.32 8.12
C SER A 232 -4.02 17.20 6.92
N ASP A 233 -4.97 18.04 6.48
CA ASP A 233 -4.73 19.07 5.46
C ASP A 233 -3.61 20.06 5.88
N SER A 234 -3.46 20.35 7.17
CA SER A 234 -2.33 21.10 7.72
C SER A 234 -0.99 20.41 7.49
N THR A 235 -0.87 19.13 7.86
CA THR A 235 0.36 18.36 7.75
C THR A 235 0.71 18.09 6.28
N TYR A 236 -0.27 17.77 5.44
CA TYR A 236 -0.11 17.67 3.99
C TYR A 236 0.45 18.96 3.36
N ARG A 237 -0.07 20.13 3.73
CA ARG A 237 0.45 21.43 3.25
C ARG A 237 1.87 21.70 3.72
N GLN A 238 2.23 21.29 4.95
CA GLN A 238 3.58 21.48 5.49
C GLN A 238 4.60 20.55 4.83
N LEU A 239 4.28 19.26 4.64
CA LEU A 239 5.07 18.31 3.84
C LEU A 239 5.29 18.83 2.41
N ARG A 240 4.23 19.35 1.77
CA ARG A 240 4.29 19.97 0.43
C ARG A 240 5.15 21.23 0.36
N ALA A 241 5.29 21.98 1.46
CA ALA A 241 6.14 23.16 1.52
C ALA A 241 7.61 22.83 1.83
N SER A 242 7.87 21.85 2.70
CA SER A 242 9.22 21.52 3.18
C SER A 242 9.94 20.46 2.35
N CYS A 243 9.29 19.37 1.96
CA CYS A 243 10.00 18.15 1.52
C CYS A 243 10.15 18.00 0.00
N ILE A 244 9.26 18.58 -0.81
CA ILE A 244 9.21 18.28 -2.27
C ILE A 244 10.47 18.68 -3.05
N HIS A 245 11.37 19.45 -2.44
CA HIS A 245 12.65 19.87 -3.03
C HIS A 245 13.88 19.38 -2.27
N ASP A 246 13.71 18.46 -1.32
CA ASP A 246 14.80 17.78 -0.62
C ASP A 246 15.18 16.46 -1.31
N SER A 247 16.04 15.65 -0.68
CA SER A 247 16.23 14.25 -1.06
C SER A 247 15.53 13.33 -0.07
N LEU A 248 15.16 12.13 -0.52
CA LEU A 248 14.67 11.05 0.35
C LEU A 248 15.76 10.51 1.29
N VAL A 249 17.03 10.53 0.86
CA VAL A 249 18.18 10.01 1.63
C VAL A 249 18.77 11.09 2.55
N HIS A 250 18.62 12.35 2.16
CA HIS A 250 19.14 13.51 2.86
C HIS A 250 18.08 14.63 2.92
N PRO A 251 17.02 14.46 3.72
CA PRO A 251 16.05 15.52 4.00
C PRO A 251 16.69 16.65 4.83
N SER A 252 16.21 17.89 4.64
CA SER A 252 16.53 19.01 5.53
C SER A 252 15.83 18.87 6.88
N SER A 253 16.26 19.62 7.89
CA SER A 253 15.55 19.64 9.18
C SER A 253 14.09 20.07 9.03
N ALA A 254 13.79 21.06 8.17
CA ALA A 254 12.42 21.51 7.94
C ALA A 254 11.53 20.45 7.26
N CYS A 255 12.11 19.51 6.53
CA CYS A 255 11.40 18.33 6.02
C CYS A 255 11.26 17.25 7.10
N LEU A 256 12.31 16.97 7.88
CA LEU A 256 12.23 16.05 9.02
C LEU A 256 11.16 16.49 10.04
N ASP A 257 11.10 17.78 10.39
CA ASP A 257 10.07 18.37 11.25
C ASP A 257 8.64 18.14 10.70
N ALA A 258 8.47 18.12 9.38
CA ALA A 258 7.18 17.86 8.72
C ALA A 258 6.85 16.36 8.63
N LEU A 259 7.86 15.49 8.49
CA LEU A 259 7.72 14.03 8.51
C LEU A 259 7.42 13.52 9.94
N ASP A 260 7.99 14.14 10.97
CA ASP A 260 7.70 13.86 12.39
C ASP A 260 6.22 14.15 12.73
N MET A 261 5.67 15.26 12.23
CA MET A 261 4.22 15.54 12.31
C MET A 261 3.38 14.47 11.60
N ALA A 262 3.82 13.98 10.44
CA ALA A 262 3.12 12.93 9.71
C ALA A 262 3.19 11.56 10.41
N SER A 263 4.35 11.21 10.99
CA SER A 263 4.53 10.04 11.85
C SER A 263 3.62 10.10 13.09
N THR A 264 3.54 11.28 13.72
CA THR A 264 2.67 11.52 14.87
C THR A 264 1.19 11.28 14.53
N GLU A 265 0.71 11.81 13.40
CA GLU A 265 -0.66 11.54 12.91
C GLU A 265 -0.88 10.06 12.53
N GLN A 266 0.16 9.38 12.04
CA GLN A 266 0.17 7.93 11.76
C GLN A 266 0.28 7.04 13.00
N GLY A 267 0.40 7.61 14.21
CA GLY A 267 0.47 6.86 15.47
C GLY A 267 1.88 6.50 15.93
N ASN A 268 2.88 7.34 15.59
CA ASN A 268 4.30 7.16 15.86
C ASN A 268 4.88 5.90 15.20
N ILE A 269 4.59 5.71 13.91
CA ILE A 269 5.36 4.77 13.07
C ILE A 269 6.74 5.40 12.85
N ASP A 270 7.81 4.72 13.27
CA ASP A 270 9.17 5.13 12.93
C ASP A 270 9.31 5.19 11.41
N ILE A 271 9.39 6.42 10.87
CA ILE A 271 9.80 6.65 9.48
C ILE A 271 11.31 6.43 9.46
N ASP A 272 11.67 5.15 9.32
CA ASP A 272 13.02 4.62 9.51
C ASP A 272 14.03 5.47 8.72
N THR A 273 14.82 6.28 9.43
CA THR A 273 15.58 7.35 8.78
C THR A 273 16.78 6.74 8.06
N ILE A 274 16.65 6.68 6.73
CA ILE A 274 17.63 6.12 5.80
C ILE A 274 19.06 6.44 6.24
N ASN A 275 19.87 5.38 6.36
CA ASN A 275 21.23 5.39 6.90
C ASN A 275 22.01 6.67 6.50
N PHE A 276 22.13 7.60 7.46
CA PHE A 276 22.70 8.95 7.30
C PHE A 276 24.14 8.98 6.74
N ASN A 277 24.80 7.84 6.60
CA ASN A 277 26.17 7.69 6.09
C ASN A 277 26.22 7.24 4.61
N TRP A 278 25.07 7.10 3.94
CA TRP A 278 25.03 6.96 2.48
C TRP A 278 25.59 8.22 1.83
N ARG A 279 26.43 8.09 0.79
CA ARG A 279 27.22 9.21 0.24
C ARG A 279 26.68 9.84 -1.03
N ASP A 280 26.00 9.04 -1.85
CA ASP A 280 25.48 9.46 -3.13
C ASP A 280 24.15 8.75 -3.42
N ALA A 281 23.15 9.57 -3.69
CA ALA A 281 21.79 9.19 -4.04
C ALA A 281 21.27 10.20 -5.08
N PRO A 282 21.26 9.88 -6.39
CA PRO A 282 20.67 10.75 -7.40
C PRO A 282 19.17 10.95 -7.13
N ARG A 283 18.66 12.15 -7.41
CA ARG A 283 17.25 12.50 -7.18
C ARG A 283 16.27 11.89 -8.18
N SER A 284 16.75 11.34 -9.31
CA SER A 284 15.90 10.84 -10.38
C SER A 284 16.62 9.77 -11.19
N MET A 285 15.97 8.63 -11.36
CA MET A 285 16.42 7.52 -12.21
C MET A 285 15.79 7.58 -13.61
N LEU A 286 14.79 8.46 -13.79
CA LEU A 286 14.02 8.63 -15.03
C LEU A 286 14.88 8.88 -16.29
N PRO A 287 16.05 9.54 -16.24
CA PRO A 287 16.96 9.61 -17.39
C PRO A 287 17.47 8.23 -17.83
N ILE A 288 17.80 7.33 -16.88
CA ILE A 288 18.33 6.00 -17.18
C ILE A 288 17.21 5.06 -17.63
N TYR A 289 16.00 5.17 -17.07
CA TYR A 289 14.80 4.51 -17.65
C TYR A 289 14.64 4.85 -19.15
N LYS A 290 14.81 6.12 -19.52
CA LYS A 290 14.71 6.57 -20.94
C LYS A 290 15.85 5.99 -21.79
N GLU A 291 17.06 5.88 -21.26
CA GLU A 291 18.21 5.23 -21.92
C GLU A 291 17.94 3.74 -22.18
N LEU A 292 17.57 2.97 -21.15
CA LEU A 292 17.35 1.51 -21.27
C LEU A 292 16.16 1.16 -22.16
N ILE A 293 15.08 1.93 -22.11
CA ILE A 293 13.95 1.81 -23.04
C ILE A 293 14.38 2.13 -24.49
N SER A 294 15.25 3.11 -24.68
CA SER A 294 15.80 3.45 -26.01
C SER A 294 16.76 2.39 -26.54
N ALA A 295 17.47 1.68 -25.66
CA ALA A 295 18.27 0.50 -25.98
C ALA A 295 17.41 -0.75 -26.30
N GLY A 296 16.09 -0.68 -26.12
CA GLY A 296 15.14 -1.75 -26.43
C GLY A 296 14.91 -2.76 -25.30
N LEU A 297 15.42 -2.49 -24.09
CA LEU A 297 15.14 -3.34 -22.93
C LEU A 297 13.68 -3.20 -22.49
N ARG A 298 13.08 -4.31 -22.05
CA ARG A 298 11.73 -4.31 -21.48
C ARG A 298 11.83 -4.04 -19.98
N ILE A 299 11.09 -3.02 -19.51
CA ILE A 299 10.97 -2.70 -18.09
C ILE A 299 9.57 -3.06 -17.61
N TRP A 300 9.48 -3.78 -16.50
CA TRP A 300 8.25 -4.03 -15.77
C TRP A 300 8.34 -3.29 -14.44
N VAL A 301 7.35 -2.47 -14.13
CA VAL A 301 7.20 -1.83 -12.82
C VAL A 301 5.95 -2.41 -12.18
N PHE A 302 6.10 -2.98 -10.98
CA PHE A 302 4.97 -3.47 -10.18
C PHE A 302 4.82 -2.65 -8.90
N SER A 303 3.59 -2.47 -8.42
CA SER A 303 3.32 -1.77 -7.16
C SER A 303 2.10 -2.36 -6.45
N GLY A 304 2.25 -2.73 -5.18
CA GLY A 304 1.14 -3.03 -4.28
C GLY A 304 0.34 -1.75 -4.02
N ASP A 305 -0.97 -1.80 -4.22
CA ASP A 305 -1.84 -0.61 -4.12
C ASP A 305 -2.12 -0.15 -2.68
N THR A 306 -1.79 -0.96 -1.68
CA THR A 306 -1.87 -0.62 -0.25
C THR A 306 -0.54 -0.20 0.39
N ASP A 307 0.55 -0.05 -0.39
CA ASP A 307 1.82 0.47 0.12
C ASP A 307 1.67 1.96 0.50
N GLN A 308 2.16 2.33 1.68
CA GLN A 308 2.13 3.70 2.19
C GLN A 308 3.49 4.40 2.13
N ILE A 309 4.60 3.68 1.95
CA ILE A 309 5.94 4.27 1.82
C ILE A 309 6.20 4.65 0.36
N ILE A 310 5.92 3.73 -0.58
CA ILE A 310 6.11 3.92 -2.02
C ILE A 310 4.82 3.53 -2.79
N PRO A 311 3.72 4.30 -2.61
CA PRO A 311 2.42 3.97 -3.15
C PRO A 311 2.37 3.92 -4.68
N LEU A 312 1.33 3.26 -5.19
CA LEU A 312 0.98 3.29 -6.61
C LEU A 312 0.86 4.71 -7.18
N THR A 313 0.44 5.70 -6.38
CA THR A 313 0.36 7.12 -6.76
C THR A 313 1.73 7.68 -7.16
N ALA A 314 2.76 7.49 -6.32
CA ALA A 314 4.14 7.86 -6.60
C ALA A 314 4.66 7.17 -7.88
N THR A 315 4.51 5.84 -7.93
CA THR A 315 4.88 5.01 -9.09
C THR A 315 4.26 5.54 -10.40
N ARG A 316 2.98 5.93 -10.38
CA ARG A 316 2.29 6.48 -11.55
C ARG A 316 2.76 7.88 -11.94
N TYR A 317 3.17 8.72 -11.00
CA TYR A 317 3.74 10.04 -11.28
C TYR A 317 5.13 9.92 -11.94
N SER A 318 6.01 9.08 -11.41
CA SER A 318 7.32 8.76 -12.01
C SER A 318 7.19 8.20 -13.43
N ILE A 319 6.24 7.28 -13.66
CA ILE A 319 5.99 6.73 -15.01
C ILE A 319 5.37 7.76 -15.96
N ASN A 320 4.48 8.64 -15.49
CA ASN A 320 3.93 9.74 -16.29
C ASN A 320 5.02 10.74 -16.70
N ALA A 321 5.97 11.05 -15.81
CA ALA A 321 7.13 11.89 -16.08
C ALA A 321 8.14 11.29 -17.10
N LEU A 322 8.03 9.99 -17.41
CA LEU A 322 8.76 9.41 -18.54
C LEU A 322 8.21 9.88 -19.90
N GLY A 323 6.92 10.27 -19.99
CA GLY A 323 6.29 10.74 -21.23
C GLY A 323 6.10 9.66 -22.30
N LEU A 324 6.02 8.38 -21.89
CA LEU A 324 5.93 7.26 -22.82
C LEU A 324 4.54 7.15 -23.47
N PRO A 325 4.44 6.89 -24.78
CA PRO A 325 3.17 6.57 -25.42
C PRO A 325 2.55 5.29 -24.82
N THR A 326 1.29 5.36 -24.42
CA THR A 326 0.50 4.17 -24.04
C THR A 326 0.21 3.32 -25.28
N THR A 327 0.47 2.02 -25.19
CA THR A 327 0.19 1.02 -26.23
C THR A 327 -0.98 0.11 -25.86
N THR A 328 -1.30 -0.03 -24.57
CA THR A 328 -2.52 -0.70 -24.09
C THR A 328 -3.02 0.03 -22.85
N ASN A 329 -4.23 0.59 -22.95
CA ASN A 329 -4.89 1.32 -21.87
C ASN A 329 -5.12 0.43 -20.64
N TRP A 330 -5.25 1.06 -19.46
CA TRP A 330 -5.49 0.41 -18.16
C TRP A 330 -6.53 -0.72 -18.22
N TYR A 331 -6.14 -1.93 -17.82
CA TYR A 331 -6.96 -3.15 -17.86
C TYR A 331 -6.71 -4.06 -16.65
N PRO A 332 -7.70 -4.83 -16.16
CA PRO A 332 -7.50 -5.79 -15.07
C PRO A 332 -6.74 -7.05 -15.53
N TRP A 333 -5.91 -7.60 -14.65
CA TRP A 333 -5.35 -8.96 -14.78
C TRP A 333 -5.91 -9.87 -13.68
N TYR A 334 -5.82 -11.20 -13.86
CA TYR A 334 -6.55 -12.16 -13.03
C TYR A 334 -5.67 -13.33 -12.52
N ASP A 335 -5.84 -13.73 -11.25
CA ASP A 335 -5.52 -15.09 -10.77
C ASP A 335 -6.84 -15.78 -10.36
N ARG A 336 -7.03 -17.04 -10.80
CA ARG A 336 -8.19 -17.88 -10.45
C ARG A 336 -9.55 -17.14 -10.51
N GLU A 337 -9.79 -16.47 -11.63
CA GLU A 337 -11.04 -15.72 -11.92
C GLU A 337 -11.28 -14.49 -11.03
N GLN A 338 -10.35 -14.13 -10.12
CA GLN A 338 -10.37 -12.87 -9.35
C GLN A 338 -9.42 -11.85 -9.97
N VAL A 339 -9.75 -10.56 -9.90
CA VAL A 339 -8.90 -9.47 -10.40
C VAL A 339 -7.69 -9.31 -9.48
N GLY A 340 -6.52 -9.85 -9.86
CA GLY A 340 -5.29 -9.76 -9.07
C GLY A 340 -4.68 -8.35 -9.01
N GLY A 341 -5.15 -7.46 -9.88
CA GLY A 341 -4.78 -6.06 -9.97
C GLY A 341 -5.02 -5.52 -11.38
N TRP A 342 -4.35 -4.43 -11.73
CA TRP A 342 -4.48 -3.79 -13.05
C TRP A 342 -3.12 -3.65 -13.75
N SER A 343 -3.14 -3.38 -15.04
CA SER A 343 -1.95 -3.21 -15.87
C SER A 343 -2.17 -2.12 -16.92
N GLN A 344 -1.09 -1.43 -17.30
CA GLN A 344 -1.06 -0.53 -18.45
C GLN A 344 0.27 -0.67 -19.17
N VAL A 345 0.22 -0.83 -20.49
CA VAL A 345 1.42 -1.02 -21.32
C VAL A 345 1.74 0.30 -22.02
N TYR A 346 2.99 0.69 -21.93
CA TYR A 346 3.61 1.81 -22.61
C TYR A 346 4.67 1.30 -23.60
N LYS A 347 5.16 2.17 -24.47
CA LYS A 347 6.25 1.82 -25.40
C LYS A 347 7.56 1.55 -24.63
N GLY A 348 7.83 0.28 -24.34
CA GLY A 348 9.03 -0.23 -23.67
C GLY A 348 8.89 -0.47 -22.15
N LEU A 349 7.77 -0.09 -21.55
CA LEU A 349 7.51 -0.25 -20.12
C LEU A 349 6.10 -0.79 -19.86
N THR A 350 5.96 -1.74 -18.95
CA THR A 350 4.66 -2.22 -18.43
C THR A 350 4.52 -1.82 -16.97
N LEU A 351 3.45 -1.12 -16.63
CA LEU A 351 3.01 -0.94 -15.24
C LEU A 351 2.03 -2.06 -14.89
N MET A 352 2.20 -2.64 -13.71
CA MET A 352 1.31 -3.64 -13.12
C MET A 352 1.04 -3.26 -11.67
N THR A 353 -0.17 -3.48 -11.16
CA THR A 353 -0.48 -3.37 -9.74
C THR A 353 -0.68 -4.77 -9.17
N ALA A 354 -0.32 -4.96 -7.91
CA ALA A 354 -0.84 -6.06 -7.12
C ALA A 354 -1.93 -5.49 -6.22
N ALA A 355 -3.18 -5.89 -6.44
CA ALA A 355 -4.23 -5.66 -5.48
C ALA A 355 -3.91 -6.48 -4.22
N ALA A 356 -3.92 -5.84 -3.06
CA ALA A 356 -3.78 -6.58 -1.80
C ALA A 356 -4.89 -7.67 -1.73
N ALA A 357 -4.47 -8.94 -1.79
CA ALA A 357 -5.25 -10.19 -1.67
C ALA A 357 -6.73 -10.15 -2.13
N SER A 358 -6.98 -9.61 -3.33
CA SER A 358 -8.31 -9.35 -3.88
C SER A 358 -9.28 -10.53 -3.82
N GLY A 359 -10.32 -10.35 -3.00
CA GLY A 359 -11.25 -11.37 -2.55
C GLY A 359 -11.52 -11.19 -1.04
N HIS A 360 -12.37 -12.03 -0.45
CA HIS A 360 -12.77 -11.94 0.97
C HIS A 360 -11.63 -12.15 2.00
N VAL A 361 -10.37 -12.09 1.62
CA VAL A 361 -9.22 -12.28 2.54
C VAL A 361 -8.45 -10.98 2.79
N ALA A 362 -8.40 -10.04 1.83
CA ALA A 362 -7.75 -8.73 2.03
C ALA A 362 -8.50 -7.85 3.00
N ASP A 363 -9.76 -7.55 2.69
CA ASP A 363 -10.66 -6.73 3.50
C ASP A 363 -10.89 -7.32 4.90
N ARG A 364 -10.49 -8.57 5.15
CA ARG A 364 -10.76 -9.29 6.39
C ARG A 364 -10.01 -8.66 7.58
N ILE A 365 -10.77 -7.96 8.41
CA ILE A 365 -10.32 -7.52 9.74
C ILE A 365 -10.05 -8.76 10.59
N VAL A 366 -8.77 -9.07 10.80
CA VAL A 366 -8.34 -10.18 11.66
C VAL A 366 -8.63 -9.87 13.13
N ARG A 367 -8.37 -8.63 13.55
CA ARG A 367 -8.60 -8.09 14.91
C ARG A 367 -8.36 -6.58 14.93
N LEU A 368 -9.27 -5.82 15.54
CA LEU A 368 -9.06 -4.39 15.82
C LEU A 368 -8.17 -4.17 17.06
N PRO A 369 -7.54 -2.98 17.22
CA PRO A 369 -6.96 -2.56 18.49
C PRO A 369 -7.97 -2.70 19.64
N GLY A 370 -7.52 -3.18 20.80
CA GLY A 370 -8.36 -3.33 21.99
C GLY A 370 -9.55 -4.29 21.90
N GLN A 371 -9.67 -5.08 20.81
CA GLN A 371 -10.85 -5.92 20.55
C GLN A 371 -10.91 -7.17 21.46
N PRO A 372 -12.08 -7.50 22.03
CA PRO A 372 -12.29 -8.82 22.64
C PRO A 372 -12.34 -9.94 21.58
N ALA A 373 -12.17 -11.19 22.03
CA ALA A 373 -12.35 -12.37 21.19
C ALA A 373 -13.81 -12.49 20.69
N VAL A 374 -13.98 -12.95 19.44
CA VAL A 374 -15.27 -13.03 18.74
C VAL A 374 -15.43 -14.33 17.94
N ASP A 375 -16.68 -14.72 17.67
CA ASP A 375 -17.08 -15.94 16.96
C ASP A 375 -17.67 -15.66 15.56
N PHE A 376 -17.40 -14.48 15.00
CA PHE A 376 -17.82 -14.01 13.69
C PHE A 376 -16.67 -13.29 12.96
N PRO A 377 -16.58 -13.37 11.62
CA PRO A 377 -15.64 -12.58 10.84
C PRO A 377 -16.17 -11.16 10.58
N MET A 378 -15.26 -10.28 10.16
CA MET A 378 -15.56 -8.92 9.73
C MET A 378 -14.68 -8.56 8.55
N TYR A 379 -15.17 -7.66 7.70
CA TYR A 379 -14.49 -7.22 6.48
C TYR A 379 -14.69 -5.72 6.30
N SER A 380 -13.69 -4.99 5.82
CA SER A 380 -13.78 -3.57 5.49
C SER A 380 -12.86 -3.21 4.33
N GLY A 381 -13.32 -2.34 3.45
CA GLY A 381 -12.57 -1.93 2.25
C GLY A 381 -13.28 -0.82 1.49
N TYR A 382 -12.85 -0.59 0.26
CA TYR A 382 -13.38 0.46 -0.60
C TYR A 382 -14.00 -0.11 -1.88
N ILE A 383 -15.18 0.40 -2.23
CA ILE A 383 -15.83 0.11 -3.52
C ILE A 383 -15.80 1.38 -4.37
N THR A 384 -15.07 1.37 -5.48
CA THR A 384 -15.09 2.45 -6.47
C THR A 384 -16.48 2.52 -7.13
N VAL A 385 -17.12 3.69 -7.03
CA VAL A 385 -18.47 3.93 -7.58
C VAL A 385 -18.45 4.90 -8.78
N ASP A 386 -17.36 5.64 -8.98
CA ASP A 386 -17.14 6.45 -10.19
C ASP A 386 -15.62 6.57 -10.45
N GLU A 387 -15.12 5.74 -11.35
CA GLU A 387 -13.71 5.72 -11.76
C GLU A 387 -13.23 7.07 -12.33
N ARG A 388 -14.12 7.85 -12.95
CA ARG A 388 -13.75 9.11 -13.63
C ARG A 388 -13.55 10.24 -12.63
N SER A 389 -14.39 10.29 -11.60
CA SER A 389 -14.24 11.23 -10.49
C SER A 389 -13.28 10.74 -9.40
N GLY A 390 -12.80 9.49 -9.48
CA GLY A 390 -12.03 8.85 -8.41
C GLY A 390 -12.85 8.67 -7.13
N ARG A 391 -14.15 8.40 -7.25
CA ARG A 391 -15.09 8.31 -6.13
C ARG A 391 -15.19 6.87 -5.63
N ALA A 392 -14.91 6.65 -4.35
CA ALA A 392 -15.06 5.34 -3.71
C ALA A 392 -15.79 5.47 -2.37
N LEU A 393 -16.61 4.47 -2.05
CA LEU A 393 -17.31 4.38 -0.78
C LEU A 393 -16.62 3.33 0.10
N PHE A 394 -16.34 3.70 1.34
CA PHE A 394 -15.86 2.80 2.38
C PHE A 394 -17.01 1.97 2.94
N TYR A 395 -16.75 0.69 3.16
CA TYR A 395 -17.70 -0.23 3.75
C TYR A 395 -17.08 -1.01 4.92
N TRP A 396 -17.93 -1.44 5.86
CA TRP A 396 -17.58 -2.40 6.90
C TRP A 396 -18.71 -3.43 7.05
N LEU A 397 -18.44 -4.67 6.66
CA LEU A 397 -19.29 -5.84 6.87
C LEU A 397 -18.95 -6.52 8.21
N GLN A 398 -19.96 -6.75 9.04
CA GLN A 398 -19.90 -7.53 10.26
C GLN A 398 -20.86 -8.72 10.11
N GLU A 399 -20.32 -9.91 9.87
CA GLU A 399 -21.16 -11.09 9.62
C GLU A 399 -21.81 -11.64 10.90
N ALA A 400 -22.86 -12.44 10.73
CA ALA A 400 -23.41 -13.24 11.80
C ALA A 400 -22.49 -14.43 12.14
N PRO A 401 -22.34 -14.80 13.44
CA PRO A 401 -21.63 -16.01 13.84
C PRO A 401 -22.11 -17.26 13.09
N ALA A 402 -21.21 -18.21 12.84
CA ALA A 402 -21.50 -19.40 12.03
C ALA A 402 -22.75 -20.20 12.47
N LYS A 403 -23.10 -20.15 13.77
CA LYS A 403 -24.30 -20.78 14.36
C LYS A 403 -25.64 -20.12 13.99
N ALA A 404 -25.61 -18.90 13.45
CA ALA A 404 -26.77 -18.12 13.02
C ALA A 404 -26.88 -18.04 11.48
N GLN A 405 -25.92 -18.62 10.74
CA GLN A 405 -25.97 -18.67 9.28
C GLN A 405 -26.92 -19.78 8.80
N PRO A 406 -27.62 -19.62 7.65
CA PRO A 406 -27.56 -18.48 6.75
C PRO A 406 -28.40 -17.28 7.24
N ALA A 407 -27.73 -16.16 7.51
CA ALA A 407 -28.35 -14.94 8.01
C ALA A 407 -28.65 -13.94 6.87
N PRO A 408 -29.73 -13.13 6.96
CA PRO A 408 -30.02 -12.10 5.98
C PRO A 408 -28.93 -11.02 5.94
N LEU A 409 -28.68 -10.43 4.77
CA LEU A 409 -27.83 -9.25 4.63
C LEU A 409 -28.65 -7.97 4.83
N VAL A 410 -28.21 -7.10 5.74
CA VAL A 410 -28.79 -5.79 6.02
C VAL A 410 -27.75 -4.73 5.66
N LEU A 411 -28.07 -3.87 4.69
CA LEU A 411 -27.33 -2.63 4.45
C LEU A 411 -27.81 -1.59 5.46
N TRP A 412 -26.90 -1.07 6.29
CA TRP A 412 -27.15 0.02 7.22
C TRP A 412 -26.59 1.33 6.67
N LEU A 413 -27.44 2.37 6.69
CA LEU A 413 -27.14 3.74 6.32
C LEU A 413 -27.65 4.64 7.46
N ASN A 414 -26.77 5.44 8.06
CA ASN A 414 -27.17 6.33 9.15
C ASN A 414 -28.03 7.50 8.63
N GLY A 415 -29.01 7.89 9.46
CA GLY A 415 -29.73 9.15 9.30
C GLY A 415 -28.84 10.35 9.64
N GLY A 416 -29.28 11.55 9.27
CA GLY A 416 -28.39 12.71 9.24
C GLY A 416 -27.46 12.61 8.03
N PRO A 417 -28.00 12.61 6.83
CA PRO A 417 -26.72 13.00 5.19
C PRO A 417 -25.51 13.83 5.67
N GLY A 418 -24.34 13.20 5.79
CA GLY A 418 -23.16 13.79 6.44
C GLY A 418 -22.61 12.97 7.61
N CYS A 419 -23.47 12.21 8.30
CA CYS A 419 -23.12 11.31 9.38
C CYS A 419 -22.62 9.96 8.85
N SER A 420 -21.50 9.49 9.39
CA SER A 420 -20.87 8.21 9.02
C SER A 420 -21.64 7.01 9.60
N SER A 421 -22.01 6.08 8.73
CA SER A 421 -22.59 4.78 9.12
C SER A 421 -21.61 3.92 9.88
N VAL A 422 -20.30 4.11 9.64
CA VAL A 422 -19.24 3.46 10.41
C VAL A 422 -19.12 4.11 11.79
N ALA A 423 -18.89 5.42 11.88
CA ALA A 423 -18.65 6.09 13.16
C ALA A 423 -19.83 5.90 14.13
N TYR A 424 -21.07 6.16 13.70
CA TYR A 424 -22.26 6.09 14.54
C TYR A 424 -22.89 4.69 14.55
N GLY A 425 -23.27 4.17 13.38
CA GLY A 425 -23.96 2.88 13.26
C GLY A 425 -23.18 1.69 13.82
N THR A 426 -21.87 1.62 13.58
CA THR A 426 -21.05 0.52 14.14
C THR A 426 -20.72 0.70 15.62
N SER A 427 -20.30 1.91 16.02
CA SER A 427 -19.72 2.13 17.35
C SER A 427 -20.77 2.39 18.42
N GLU A 428 -21.81 3.17 18.11
CA GLU A 428 -22.77 3.70 19.11
C GLU A 428 -24.15 3.04 19.02
N GLU A 429 -24.58 2.55 17.85
CA GLU A 429 -25.94 2.03 17.66
C GLU A 429 -26.01 0.48 17.68
N LEU A 430 -25.82 -0.20 16.55
CA LEU A 430 -26.14 -1.64 16.37
C LEU A 430 -24.96 -2.53 15.98
N GLY A 431 -23.79 -1.95 15.69
CA GLY A 431 -22.58 -2.73 15.41
C GLY A 431 -22.05 -3.51 16.60
N ALA A 432 -21.01 -4.29 16.32
CA ALA A 432 -20.58 -5.38 17.19
C ALA A 432 -19.88 -4.94 18.48
N PHE A 433 -19.36 -3.71 18.55
CA PHE A 433 -18.55 -3.24 19.67
C PHE A 433 -19.05 -1.91 20.25
N ARG A 434 -18.49 -1.57 21.40
CA ARG A 434 -18.55 -0.25 22.05
C ARG A 434 -17.14 0.12 22.49
N ILE A 435 -16.81 1.40 22.42
CA ILE A 435 -15.55 1.95 22.93
C ILE A 435 -15.67 2.10 24.45
N ARG A 436 -14.61 1.82 25.21
CA ARG A 436 -14.60 2.08 26.67
C ARG A 436 -14.25 3.53 27.00
N PRO A 437 -14.57 4.02 28.22
CA PRO A 437 -14.12 5.32 28.70
C PRO A 437 -12.59 5.52 28.77
N ASP A 438 -11.79 4.48 28.50
CA ASP A 438 -10.33 4.58 28.34
C ASP A 438 -9.89 5.05 26.93
N GLY A 439 -10.82 5.10 25.96
CA GLY A 439 -10.56 5.48 24.56
C GLY A 439 -9.69 4.49 23.76
N ALA A 440 -9.26 3.38 24.37
CA ALA A 440 -8.23 2.49 23.84
C ALA A 440 -8.64 1.01 23.78
N THR A 441 -9.71 0.61 24.49
CA THR A 441 -10.22 -0.76 24.48
C THR A 441 -11.68 -0.84 24.09
N LEU A 442 -12.04 -1.97 23.49
CA LEU A 442 -13.42 -2.27 23.07
C LEU A 442 -14.08 -3.23 24.06
N PHE A 443 -15.41 -3.25 24.04
CA PHE A 443 -16.19 -4.37 24.58
C PHE A 443 -17.26 -4.81 23.59
N LEU A 444 -17.62 -6.09 23.66
CA LEU A 444 -18.58 -6.70 22.76
C LEU A 444 -19.99 -6.22 23.09
N ASN A 445 -20.66 -5.56 22.15
CA ASN A 445 -22.01 -5.06 22.34
C ASN A 445 -22.98 -6.22 22.57
N LYS A 446 -23.75 -6.12 23.66
CA LYS A 446 -24.75 -7.12 24.09
C LYS A 446 -25.97 -7.14 23.16
N TYR A 447 -26.30 -6.01 22.53
CA TYR A 447 -27.49 -5.81 21.70
C TYR A 447 -27.18 -5.67 20.20
N ARG A 448 -25.93 -5.94 19.80
CA ARG A 448 -25.50 -5.91 18.39
C ARG A 448 -26.41 -6.72 17.46
N TRP A 449 -26.71 -6.16 16.30
CA TRP A 449 -27.60 -6.80 15.32
C TRP A 449 -26.92 -7.94 14.57
N ASN A 450 -25.59 -7.99 14.52
CA ASN A 450 -24.84 -9.11 13.92
C ASN A 450 -24.92 -10.43 14.72
N LYS A 451 -25.89 -10.58 15.62
CA LYS A 451 -26.31 -11.88 16.13
C LYS A 451 -27.24 -12.62 15.15
N GLU A 452 -28.11 -11.89 14.46
CA GLU A 452 -29.24 -12.43 13.70
C GLU A 452 -29.15 -12.11 12.19
N ALA A 453 -28.24 -11.23 11.78
CA ALA A 453 -28.08 -10.76 10.40
C ALA A 453 -26.59 -10.47 10.08
N ASN A 454 -26.23 -10.52 8.80
CA ASN A 454 -24.97 -9.96 8.32
C ASN A 454 -25.19 -8.46 8.11
N ILE A 455 -24.45 -7.59 8.82
CA ILE A 455 -24.64 -6.13 8.76
C ILE A 455 -23.55 -5.47 7.93
N LEU A 456 -23.92 -4.86 6.82
CA LEU A 456 -23.05 -4.07 5.95
C LEU A 456 -23.28 -2.59 6.24
N PHE A 457 -22.33 -1.94 6.90
CA PHE A 457 -22.32 -0.50 7.09
C PHE A 457 -21.63 0.16 5.88
N LEU A 458 -22.21 1.23 5.35
CA LEU A 458 -21.68 1.95 4.19
C LEU A 458 -21.63 3.46 4.48
N ASP A 459 -20.45 4.06 4.40
CA ASP A 459 -20.30 5.51 4.49
C ASP A 459 -20.68 6.16 3.16
N SER A 460 -21.65 7.09 3.16
CA SER A 460 -22.20 7.68 1.95
C SER A 460 -22.78 9.08 2.22
N PRO A 461 -22.63 10.07 1.32
CA PRO A 461 -21.86 10.05 0.06
C PRO A 461 -20.33 10.00 0.27
N ALA A 462 -19.56 10.12 -0.81
CA ALA A 462 -18.14 10.46 -0.69
C ALA A 462 -17.97 11.84 -0.01
N GLY A 463 -17.01 11.94 0.90
CA GLY A 463 -16.87 13.05 1.86
C GLY A 463 -17.47 12.75 3.24
N VAL A 464 -18.16 11.62 3.42
CA VAL A 464 -18.68 11.16 4.72
C VAL A 464 -17.85 10.00 5.25
N GLY A 465 -17.51 10.06 6.54
CA GLY A 465 -16.73 9.03 7.22
C GLY A 465 -15.39 8.80 6.51
N PHE A 466 -15.15 7.57 6.07
CA PHE A 466 -13.93 7.22 5.33
C PHE A 466 -14.08 7.29 3.79
N SER A 467 -15.28 7.54 3.26
CA SER A 467 -15.55 7.55 1.80
C SER A 467 -14.98 8.79 1.12
N TYR A 468 -14.32 8.64 -0.04
CA TYR A 468 -13.52 9.71 -0.67
C TYR A 468 -13.83 9.95 -2.16
N THR A 469 -13.33 11.07 -2.68
CA THR A 469 -13.42 11.48 -4.08
C THR A 469 -12.25 12.37 -4.47
N ASN A 470 -11.67 12.14 -5.64
CA ASN A 470 -10.62 13.01 -6.21
C ASN A 470 -11.21 14.30 -6.82
N THR A 471 -12.54 14.44 -6.86
CA THR A 471 -13.23 15.57 -7.49
C THR A 471 -13.77 16.53 -6.44
N THR A 472 -13.06 17.63 -6.17
CA THR A 472 -13.40 18.60 -5.12
C THR A 472 -14.84 19.13 -5.19
N SER A 473 -15.44 19.24 -6.37
CA SER A 473 -16.84 19.67 -6.49
C SER A 473 -17.83 18.68 -5.89
N ASP A 474 -17.55 17.36 -5.85
CA ASP A 474 -18.46 16.38 -5.24
C ASP A 474 -18.72 16.69 -3.76
N LEU A 475 -17.72 17.23 -3.05
CA LEU A 475 -17.81 17.59 -1.64
C LEU A 475 -18.67 18.84 -1.39
N TYR A 476 -18.81 19.71 -2.39
CA TYR A 476 -19.48 21.02 -2.27
C TYR A 476 -20.74 21.17 -3.13
N THR A 477 -21.01 20.24 -4.05
CA THR A 477 -22.20 20.21 -4.92
C THR A 477 -23.06 18.95 -4.73
N SER A 478 -22.78 18.15 -3.70
CA SER A 478 -23.72 17.17 -3.15
C SER A 478 -24.86 17.88 -2.42
N GLY A 479 -25.74 18.54 -3.19
CA GLY A 479 -27.02 19.00 -2.68
C GLY A 479 -28.02 17.86 -2.55
N ASP A 480 -29.01 18.06 -1.69
CA ASP A 480 -29.93 17.07 -1.13
C ASP A 480 -30.66 16.22 -2.18
N ASN A 481 -30.78 16.70 -3.42
CA ASN A 481 -31.29 15.96 -4.57
C ASN A 481 -30.44 14.75 -5.03
N ARG A 482 -29.33 14.45 -4.33
CA ARG A 482 -28.61 13.15 -4.39
C ARG A 482 -28.66 12.37 -3.07
N THR A 483 -29.01 13.05 -1.99
CA THR A 483 -28.78 12.67 -0.61
C THR A 483 -29.82 13.38 0.25
N GLY A 484 -31.09 12.93 0.15
CA GLY A 484 -32.22 13.50 0.88
C GLY A 484 -32.91 12.45 1.75
N HIS A 485 -33.54 11.45 1.14
CA HIS A 485 -34.16 10.35 1.88
C HIS A 485 -33.45 9.03 1.54
N TYR A 486 -32.28 8.87 2.20
CA TYR A 486 -31.17 8.00 1.82
C TYR A 486 -31.56 6.51 1.58
N VAL A 487 -32.64 6.02 2.22
CA VAL A 487 -33.08 4.61 2.19
C VAL A 487 -34.28 4.36 1.25
N PRO A 488 -35.40 5.11 1.30
CA PRO A 488 -36.53 4.90 0.38
C PRO A 488 -36.17 5.10 -1.10
N GLU A 489 -35.30 6.05 -1.42
CA GLU A 489 -34.90 6.36 -2.80
C GLU A 489 -34.06 5.24 -3.42
N LEU A 490 -33.07 4.74 -2.67
CA LEU A 490 -32.28 3.55 -3.04
C LEU A 490 -33.18 2.32 -3.22
N SER A 491 -34.12 2.12 -2.29
CA SER A 491 -35.10 1.02 -2.35
C SER A 491 -35.98 1.08 -3.61
N GLN A 492 -36.40 2.29 -3.99
CA GLN A 492 -37.18 2.54 -5.20
C GLN A 492 -36.36 2.27 -6.47
N LEU A 493 -35.08 2.64 -6.50
CA LEU A 493 -34.16 2.38 -7.60
C LEU A 493 -33.90 0.87 -7.78
N VAL A 494 -33.58 0.17 -6.69
CA VAL A 494 -33.36 -1.30 -6.70
C VAL A 494 -34.63 -2.04 -7.15
N TYR A 495 -35.81 -1.66 -6.65
CA TYR A 495 -37.08 -2.24 -7.08
C TYR A 495 -37.34 -2.01 -8.58
N ARG A 496 -37.10 -0.81 -9.11
CA ARG A 496 -37.24 -0.50 -10.54
C ARG A 496 -36.31 -1.36 -11.40
N ASN A 497 -35.03 -1.47 -11.02
CA ASN A 497 -34.04 -2.24 -11.77
C ASN A 497 -34.30 -3.76 -11.71
N ASN A 498 -34.91 -4.26 -10.65
CA ASN A 498 -35.30 -5.66 -10.51
C ASN A 498 -36.60 -6.02 -11.26
N LYS A 499 -37.40 -5.04 -11.71
CA LYS A 499 -38.75 -5.27 -12.23
C LYS A 499 -38.75 -6.10 -13.51
N GLY A 500 -39.24 -7.33 -13.42
CA GLY A 500 -39.32 -8.29 -14.54
C GLY A 500 -38.06 -9.15 -14.73
N VAL A 501 -37.02 -8.96 -13.91
CA VAL A 501 -35.80 -9.78 -13.96
C VAL A 501 -36.02 -11.06 -13.15
N MET A 502 -35.98 -12.24 -13.77
CA MET A 502 -36.25 -13.51 -13.08
C MET A 502 -35.22 -13.88 -12.00
N LYS A 503 -33.98 -13.37 -12.12
CA LYS A 503 -32.90 -13.52 -11.14
C LYS A 503 -32.15 -12.19 -11.03
N PRO A 504 -32.64 -11.23 -10.22
CA PRO A 504 -31.96 -9.95 -10.06
C PRO A 504 -30.64 -10.11 -9.30
N TYR A 505 -29.64 -9.27 -9.62
CA TYR A 505 -28.37 -9.23 -8.90
C TYR A 505 -28.55 -8.90 -7.41
N ILE A 506 -29.49 -8.01 -7.08
CA ILE A 506 -29.82 -7.67 -5.68
C ILE A 506 -31.12 -8.38 -5.31
N ASN A 507 -31.05 -9.37 -4.43
CA ASN A 507 -32.20 -10.15 -3.94
C ASN A 507 -33.06 -9.37 -2.90
N PHE A 508 -33.45 -8.15 -3.26
CA PHE A 508 -34.12 -7.19 -2.37
C PHE A 508 -35.45 -7.72 -1.83
N LYS A 509 -35.72 -7.47 -0.53
CA LYS A 509 -36.94 -7.91 0.17
C LYS A 509 -37.79 -6.79 0.74
N GLY A 510 -37.23 -5.59 0.88
CA GLY A 510 -37.86 -4.45 1.54
C GLY A 510 -36.81 -3.63 2.29
N PHE A 511 -37.25 -2.55 2.92
CA PHE A 511 -36.42 -1.70 3.78
C PHE A 511 -37.11 -1.49 5.12
N MET A 512 -36.36 -0.97 6.09
CA MET A 512 -36.87 -0.50 7.38
C MET A 512 -36.26 0.87 7.68
N VAL A 513 -36.98 1.67 8.45
CA VAL A 513 -36.52 2.98 8.95
C VAL A 513 -37.00 3.14 10.39
N GLY A 514 -36.22 3.80 11.24
CA GLY A 514 -36.58 4.12 12.61
C GLY A 514 -36.22 5.58 12.89
N ASN A 515 -37.12 6.34 13.51
CA ASN A 515 -37.00 7.78 13.80
C ASN A 515 -36.51 8.63 12.60
N ALA A 516 -36.87 8.23 11.38
CA ALA A 516 -36.42 8.89 10.16
C ALA A 516 -37.32 10.08 9.79
N VAL A 517 -36.74 11.10 9.17
CA VAL A 517 -37.51 12.13 8.45
C VAL A 517 -38.10 11.47 7.20
N THR A 518 -39.42 11.59 7.04
CA THR A 518 -40.23 10.93 6.00
C THR A 518 -41.12 11.91 5.24
N ASP A 519 -41.54 13.03 5.84
CA ASP A 519 -42.33 14.08 5.22
C ASP A 519 -42.15 15.40 5.99
N ASP A 520 -41.51 16.38 5.36
CA ASP A 520 -41.12 17.66 6.00
C ASP A 520 -42.31 18.42 6.64
N TYR A 521 -43.55 18.23 6.17
CA TYR A 521 -44.73 18.84 6.81
C TYR A 521 -45.13 18.09 8.09
N HIS A 522 -45.33 16.77 8.00
CA HIS A 522 -45.84 15.98 9.12
C HIS A 522 -44.80 15.85 10.24
N ASP A 523 -43.51 15.71 9.90
CA ASP A 523 -42.43 15.60 10.88
C ASP A 523 -42.27 16.92 11.66
N GLN A 524 -42.36 18.07 10.99
CA GLN A 524 -42.33 19.38 11.67
C GLN A 524 -43.57 19.62 12.54
N VAL A 525 -44.77 19.33 12.04
CA VAL A 525 -46.00 19.44 12.85
C VAL A 525 -45.90 18.56 14.11
N GLY A 526 -45.45 17.31 13.96
CA GLY A 526 -45.25 16.38 15.07
C GLY A 526 -44.17 16.84 16.06
N ALA A 527 -43.03 17.35 15.58
CA ALA A 527 -41.96 17.88 16.41
C ALA A 527 -42.44 19.10 17.23
N PHE A 528 -43.08 20.09 16.58
CA PHE A 528 -43.55 21.30 17.25
C PHE A 528 -44.66 21.01 18.26
N GLU A 529 -45.56 20.08 17.96
CA GLU A 529 -46.59 19.62 18.90
C GLU A 529 -45.98 18.82 20.06
N SER A 530 -44.96 18.00 19.83
CA SER A 530 -44.23 17.31 20.89
C SER A 530 -43.55 18.32 21.83
N TRP A 531 -42.79 19.28 21.31
CA TRP A 531 -42.09 20.28 22.11
C TRP A 531 -43.05 21.13 22.96
N TRP A 532 -44.20 21.52 22.40
CA TRP A 532 -45.22 22.30 23.11
C TRP A 532 -45.91 21.47 24.20
N ASN A 533 -46.35 20.24 23.91
CA ASN A 533 -47.02 19.38 24.90
C ASN A 533 -46.09 18.95 26.05
N HIS A 534 -44.78 18.85 25.82
CA HIS A 534 -43.78 18.60 26.87
C HIS A 534 -43.32 19.87 27.60
N GLY A 535 -43.89 21.04 27.29
CA GLY A 535 -43.59 22.31 27.96
C GLY A 535 -42.22 22.91 27.62
N LEU A 536 -41.57 22.43 26.54
CA LEU A 536 -40.23 22.86 26.12
C LEU A 536 -40.25 24.21 25.37
N ILE A 537 -41.41 24.59 24.82
CA ILE A 537 -41.62 25.86 24.11
C ILE A 537 -42.95 26.51 24.50
N SER A 538 -43.01 27.84 24.40
CA SER A 538 -44.21 28.60 24.72
C SER A 538 -45.29 28.51 23.63
N ASP A 539 -46.55 28.72 24.05
CA ASP A 539 -47.72 28.96 23.20
C ASP A 539 -47.46 29.90 22.02
N ALA A 540 -46.65 30.94 22.23
CA ALA A 540 -46.30 31.94 21.22
C ALA A 540 -45.29 31.38 20.20
N THR A 541 -44.31 30.60 20.64
CA THR A 541 -43.32 29.94 19.77
C THR A 541 -43.96 28.80 18.97
N TYR A 542 -44.81 27.99 19.59
CA TYR A 542 -45.57 26.94 18.92
C TYR A 542 -46.45 27.49 17.78
N ARG A 543 -47.17 28.59 18.04
CA ARG A 543 -47.94 29.31 16.99
C ARG A 543 -47.06 29.93 15.92
N LEU A 544 -45.88 30.45 16.28
CA LEU A 544 -44.92 31.03 15.32
C LEU A 544 -44.38 29.94 14.37
N LEU A 545 -43.85 28.84 14.92
CA LEU A 545 -43.36 27.68 14.17
C LEU A 545 -44.42 27.14 13.20
N LYS A 546 -45.67 26.97 13.66
CA LYS A 546 -46.78 26.52 12.78
C LYS A 546 -47.24 27.55 11.75
N ALA A 547 -46.81 28.81 11.86
CA ALA A 547 -47.06 29.85 10.86
C ALA A 547 -45.89 30.06 9.88
N THR A 548 -44.65 29.72 10.26
CA THR A 548 -43.45 29.99 9.45
C THR A 548 -42.75 28.76 8.88
N CYS A 549 -42.84 27.59 9.53
CA CYS A 549 -41.96 26.46 9.22
C CYS A 549 -42.63 25.27 8.53
N VAL A 550 -43.91 24.98 8.80
CA VAL A 550 -44.53 23.69 8.38
C VAL A 550 -44.59 23.44 6.86
N HIS A 551 -44.35 24.45 6.03
CA HIS A 551 -44.27 24.33 4.57
C HIS A 551 -42.87 24.60 4.00
N ASP A 552 -41.89 24.90 4.86
CA ASP A 552 -40.48 24.94 4.51
C ASP A 552 -39.88 23.52 4.60
N SER A 553 -38.70 23.32 4.02
CA SER A 553 -37.96 22.07 4.20
C SER A 553 -37.22 22.04 5.53
N VAL A 554 -37.12 20.86 6.14
CA VAL A 554 -36.35 20.62 7.38
C VAL A 554 -34.85 20.90 7.21
N VAL A 555 -34.30 20.71 6.01
CA VAL A 555 -32.88 20.90 5.71
C VAL A 555 -32.61 22.26 5.05
N HIS A 556 -33.62 22.88 4.43
CA HIS A 556 -33.51 24.16 3.71
C HIS A 556 -34.58 25.17 4.18
N SER A 557 -34.65 25.41 5.49
CA SER A 557 -35.60 26.33 6.13
C SER A 557 -35.44 27.78 5.65
N SER A 558 -36.55 28.52 5.49
CA SER A 558 -36.52 29.94 5.15
C SER A 558 -36.00 30.79 6.33
N PRO A 559 -35.47 32.01 6.11
CA PRO A 559 -35.03 32.87 7.20
C PRO A 559 -36.11 33.19 8.26
N PRO A 560 -37.40 33.38 7.91
CA PRO A 560 -38.49 33.43 8.89
C PRO A 560 -38.66 32.15 9.72
N CYS A 561 -38.51 30.97 9.13
CA CYS A 561 -38.54 29.71 9.89
C CYS A 561 -37.31 29.56 10.79
N GLN A 562 -36.10 29.83 10.28
CA GLN A 562 -34.88 29.75 11.08
C GLN A 562 -34.97 30.65 12.33
N ALA A 563 -35.48 31.87 12.20
CA ALA A 563 -35.70 32.77 13.35
C ALA A 563 -36.72 32.24 14.38
N ALA A 564 -37.66 31.36 13.96
CA ALA A 564 -38.58 30.67 14.86
C ALA A 564 -37.91 29.45 15.53
N LEU A 565 -37.11 28.68 14.78
CA LEU A 565 -36.32 27.54 15.28
C LEU A 565 -35.25 27.98 16.30
N ASP A 566 -34.57 29.10 16.03
CA ASP A 566 -33.64 29.75 16.96
C ASP A 566 -34.35 30.12 18.27
N LYS A 567 -35.61 30.59 18.20
CA LYS A 567 -36.42 30.95 19.37
C LYS A 567 -36.86 29.73 20.17
N SER A 568 -37.27 28.63 19.53
CA SER A 568 -37.56 27.37 20.25
C SER A 568 -36.31 26.81 20.93
N THR A 569 -35.16 26.85 20.25
CA THR A 569 -33.88 26.41 20.83
C THR A 569 -33.51 27.24 22.07
N ALA A 570 -33.74 28.56 22.02
CA ALA A 570 -33.53 29.44 23.17
C ALA A 570 -34.53 29.22 24.32
N GLU A 571 -35.75 28.73 24.05
CA GLU A 571 -36.73 28.36 25.09
C GLU A 571 -36.44 26.98 25.72
N MET A 572 -35.92 26.02 24.94
CA MET A 572 -35.44 24.71 25.42
C MET A 572 -34.18 24.81 26.27
N GLY A 573 -33.29 25.76 25.97
CA GLY A 573 -32.06 26.02 26.72
C GLY A 573 -31.02 24.92 26.57
N ALA A 574 -30.80 24.12 27.63
CA ALA A 574 -29.74 23.11 27.71
C ALA A 574 -30.26 21.66 27.75
N ILE A 575 -31.52 21.46 27.36
CA ILE A 575 -32.15 20.15 27.20
C ILE A 575 -31.67 19.51 25.89
N ASP A 576 -31.28 18.23 25.93
CA ASP A 576 -30.99 17.46 24.73
C ASP A 576 -32.28 17.17 23.94
N PRO A 577 -32.43 17.63 22.68
CA PRO A 577 -33.62 17.37 21.88
C PRO A 577 -33.78 15.89 21.50
N TYR A 578 -32.73 15.07 21.55
CA TYR A 578 -32.80 13.63 21.25
C TYR A 578 -33.21 12.79 22.46
N SER A 579 -32.97 13.25 23.69
CA SER A 579 -33.29 12.53 24.92
C SER A 579 -33.64 13.47 26.09
N ILE A 580 -34.82 14.08 26.00
CA ILE A 580 -35.33 15.13 26.91
C ILE A 580 -35.43 14.74 28.42
N TYR A 581 -35.21 13.47 28.76
CA TYR A 581 -35.27 12.95 30.13
C TYR A 581 -33.91 12.52 30.71
N THR A 582 -32.84 12.51 29.91
CA THR A 582 -31.49 12.15 30.39
C THR A 582 -30.62 13.39 30.62
N PRO A 583 -29.75 13.40 31.64
CA PRO A 583 -28.81 14.49 31.83
C PRO A 583 -27.79 14.54 30.68
N THR A 584 -27.50 15.74 30.19
CA THR A 584 -26.42 15.98 29.22
C THR A 584 -25.06 15.66 29.82
N CYS A 585 -24.16 15.09 29.01
CA CYS A 585 -22.82 14.68 29.46
C CYS A 585 -21.94 15.88 29.84
N ASN A 586 -21.82 16.13 31.16
CA ASN A 586 -20.93 17.16 31.70
C ASN A 586 -19.45 16.85 31.40
N GLN A 587 -18.83 17.61 30.50
CA GLN A 587 -17.38 17.59 30.32
C GLN A 587 -16.66 18.15 31.56
N SER A 588 -15.93 17.30 32.28
CA SER A 588 -15.18 17.67 33.49
C SER A 588 -13.66 17.67 33.27
N SER A 589 -13.16 18.48 32.34
CA SER A 589 -11.72 18.63 32.06
C SER A 589 -11.30 20.05 31.64
N SER A 590 -10.97 20.87 32.64
CA SER A 590 -10.01 21.99 32.60
C SER A 590 -9.94 22.95 31.38
N ALA A 591 -10.49 24.16 31.60
CA ALA A 591 -9.98 25.47 31.14
C ALA A 591 -9.92 25.82 29.63
N ILE A 592 -10.70 26.85 29.25
CA ILE A 592 -10.18 28.21 28.96
C ILE A 592 -11.33 29.22 28.83
N ASN A 593 -11.19 30.40 29.43
CA ASN A 593 -12.12 31.52 29.24
C ASN A 593 -11.95 32.15 27.85
N ARG A 594 -12.91 31.96 26.94
CA ARG A 594 -13.07 32.78 25.72
C ARG A 594 -14.54 33.20 25.54
N ARG A 595 -14.75 34.49 25.26
CA ARG A 595 -16.08 35.07 25.01
C ARG A 595 -16.67 34.49 23.72
N PRO A 596 -18.01 34.36 23.60
CA PRO A 596 -18.64 33.87 22.39
C PRO A 596 -18.35 34.81 21.21
N LYS A 597 -17.65 34.28 20.21
CA LYS A 597 -17.71 34.83 18.84
C LYS A 597 -18.89 34.17 18.12
N ARG A 598 -19.48 34.88 17.17
CA ARG A 598 -20.58 34.36 16.34
C ARG A 598 -20.13 33.08 15.63
N HIS A 599 -20.73 31.95 16.00
CA HIS A 599 -20.73 30.78 15.14
C HIS A 599 -21.79 30.99 14.06
N TYR A 600 -21.41 30.76 12.80
CA TYR A 600 -22.38 30.25 11.83
C TYR A 600 -22.77 28.84 12.28
N VAL A 601 -24.00 28.42 12.03
CA VAL A 601 -24.54 27.14 12.53
C VAL A 601 -23.84 25.97 11.82
N SER A 602 -22.79 25.45 12.44
CA SER A 602 -22.26 24.11 12.20
C SER A 602 -23.07 23.09 13.01
N GLY A 603 -23.26 21.88 12.46
CA GLY A 603 -24.19 20.88 13.00
C GLY A 603 -24.07 20.57 14.49
N ILE A 604 -25.23 20.31 15.11
CA ILE A 604 -25.34 19.89 16.51
C ILE A 604 -24.82 18.46 16.64
N PHE A 605 -23.60 18.31 17.15
CA PHE A 605 -23.00 17.02 17.50
C PHE A 605 -22.89 16.88 19.02
N ILE A 606 -23.56 15.87 19.58
CA ILE A 606 -23.08 15.00 20.67
C ILE A 606 -24.11 13.86 20.88
N THR A 607 -23.58 12.67 21.15
CA THR A 607 -24.21 11.37 21.46
C THR A 607 -25.69 11.36 21.91
N SER A 608 -26.49 10.47 21.30
CA SER A 608 -27.54 9.74 22.01
C SER A 608 -27.00 8.36 22.46
N SER A 609 -27.55 7.79 23.53
CA SER A 609 -27.15 6.46 24.02
C SER A 609 -28.39 5.65 24.44
N LEU A 610 -28.46 4.40 23.99
CA LEU A 610 -29.49 3.40 24.31
C LEU A 610 -28.93 2.26 25.18
#